data_AF-A0A151KTL2-F1
#
_entry.id   AF-A0A151KTL2-F1
#
_cell.length_a   1.000
_cell.length_b   1.000
_cell.length_c   1.000
_cell.angle_alpha   90.00
_cell.angle_beta   90.00
_cell.angle_gamma   90.00
#
_symmetry.space_group_name_H-M   'P 1'
#
loop_
_entity.id
_entity.type
_entity.pdbx_description
1 polymer ?
#
loop_
_entity_poly.entity_id
_entity_poly.type
_entity_poly.pdbx_seq_one_letter_code
_entity_poly.pdbx_strand_id
1 'polypeptide(L)'
;MNTKAELEEAWSLLRETIYNDLDVDSDREYPICNPFEKLSYCLDFGMYPPPEVLISISETYERYMAMKGEIDLEEAFFGKPQKGKGNFSSRSHKESDVHMLQLFLSLNDVTDKKSQYEVASEYLAIHKSDEDPEHLLRKFRRYRKASK
;
A
#
# COMPACT_ATOMS: atom_id res chain seq x y z
N MET A 1 30.59 -10.67 -10.81
CA MET A 1 29.50 -11.38 -10.11
C MET A 1 28.21 -10.64 -10.49
N ASN A 2 27.24 -11.30 -11.12
CA ASN A 2 26.02 -10.65 -11.60
C ASN A 2 24.90 -10.93 -10.61
N THR A 3 24.84 -10.12 -9.54
CA THR A 3 23.94 -10.32 -8.41
C THR A 3 22.48 -10.42 -8.82
N LYS A 4 22.06 -9.72 -9.88
CA LYS A 4 20.70 -9.86 -10.42
C LYS A 4 20.45 -11.28 -10.95
N ALA A 5 21.36 -11.80 -11.78
CA ALA A 5 21.21 -13.13 -12.35
C ALA A 5 21.18 -14.23 -11.27
N GLU A 6 21.99 -14.09 -10.22
CA GLU A 6 22.03 -15.03 -9.09
C GLU A 6 20.72 -14.99 -8.28
N LEU A 7 20.13 -13.80 -8.09
CA LEU A 7 18.83 -13.66 -7.42
C LEU A 7 17.70 -14.24 -8.26
N GLU A 8 17.70 -14.07 -9.57
CA GLU A 8 16.71 -14.67 -10.47
C GLU A 8 16.81 -16.20 -10.48
N GLU A 9 18.03 -16.75 -10.47
CA GLU A 9 18.24 -18.20 -10.39
C GLU A 9 17.70 -18.76 -9.08
N ALA A 10 18.03 -18.13 -7.94
CA ALA A 10 17.51 -18.53 -6.63
C ALA A 10 15.97 -18.42 -6.59
N TRP A 11 15.41 -17.38 -7.20
CA TRP A 11 13.96 -17.20 -7.30
C TRP A 11 13.29 -18.29 -8.14
N SER A 12 13.90 -18.69 -9.27
CA SER A 12 13.40 -19.80 -10.08
C SER A 12 13.36 -21.09 -9.27
N LEU A 13 14.42 -21.39 -8.51
CA LEU A 13 14.45 -22.56 -7.63
C LEU A 13 13.36 -22.51 -6.56
N LEU A 14 13.12 -21.36 -5.93
CA LEU A 14 12.05 -21.20 -4.94
C LEU A 14 10.67 -21.43 -5.55
N ARG A 15 10.42 -20.89 -6.75
CA ARG A 15 9.16 -21.12 -7.48
C ARG A 15 8.97 -22.60 -7.78
N GLU A 16 10.01 -23.25 -8.29
CA GLU A 16 10.01 -24.66 -8.68
C GLU A 16 10.04 -25.66 -7.51
N THR A 17 10.18 -25.21 -6.26
CA THR A 17 10.29 -26.12 -5.10
C THR A 17 9.27 -25.83 -4.02
N ILE A 18 9.10 -24.55 -3.67
CA ILE A 18 8.25 -24.12 -2.56
C ILE A 18 6.90 -23.61 -3.09
N TYR A 19 6.88 -22.96 -4.26
CA TYR A 19 5.69 -22.32 -4.79
C TYR A 19 5.06 -23.04 -6.00
N ASN A 20 5.40 -24.30 -6.24
CA ASN A 20 4.89 -25.08 -7.37
C ASN A 20 3.37 -25.12 -7.49
N ASP A 21 2.68 -25.15 -6.35
CA ASP A 21 1.22 -25.21 -6.27
C ASP A 21 0.57 -23.82 -6.15
N LEU A 22 1.39 -22.76 -6.11
CA LEU A 22 0.95 -21.38 -6.03
C LEU A 22 1.16 -20.69 -7.38
N ASP A 23 0.11 -20.06 -7.89
CA ASP A 23 0.17 -19.18 -9.07
C ASP A 23 0.87 -17.86 -8.68
N VAL A 24 2.19 -17.91 -8.50
CA VAL A 24 3.05 -16.77 -8.14
C VAL A 24 3.53 -16.02 -9.39
N ASP A 25 3.06 -16.40 -10.59
CA ASP A 25 3.45 -15.73 -11.82
C ASP A 25 2.94 -14.28 -11.83
N SER A 26 3.90 -13.37 -11.99
CA SER A 26 3.82 -11.95 -11.63
C SER A 26 3.24 -11.05 -12.72
N ASP A 27 2.46 -11.60 -13.66
CA ASP A 27 1.78 -10.82 -14.70
C ASP A 27 0.51 -10.11 -14.18
N ARG A 28 0.12 -10.35 -12.93
CA ARG A 28 -0.90 -9.53 -12.29
C ARG A 28 -0.29 -8.14 -12.07
N GLU A 29 -0.83 -7.14 -12.77
CA GLU A 29 -0.79 -5.74 -12.37
C GLU A 29 -1.31 -5.65 -10.93
N TYR A 30 -0.44 -5.86 -9.96
CA TYR A 30 -0.78 -5.62 -8.57
C TYR A 30 -0.95 -4.11 -8.43
N PRO A 31 -2.09 -3.61 -7.93
CA PRO A 31 -2.31 -2.19 -7.66
C PRO A 31 -1.43 -1.68 -6.49
N ILE A 32 -0.49 -2.50 -6.02
CA ILE A 32 0.42 -2.22 -4.91
C ILE A 32 1.54 -1.31 -5.42
N CYS A 33 1.46 -0.04 -5.06
CA CYS A 33 2.21 1.06 -5.65
C CYS A 33 3.64 1.24 -5.14
N ASN A 34 4.04 0.58 -4.04
CA ASN A 34 5.40 0.74 -3.48
C ASN A 34 6.06 -0.59 -3.06
N PRO A 35 7.40 -0.69 -3.13
CA PRO A 35 8.12 -1.94 -2.89
C PRO A 35 8.03 -2.45 -1.44
N PHE A 36 7.78 -1.58 -0.45
CA PHE A 36 7.61 -2.00 0.94
C PHE A 36 6.26 -2.67 1.21
N GLU A 37 5.20 -2.26 0.53
CA GLU A 37 3.91 -2.96 0.59
C GLU A 37 4.02 -4.37 0.00
N LYS A 38 4.74 -4.53 -1.13
CA LYS A 38 5.01 -5.85 -1.70
C LYS A 38 5.87 -6.70 -0.77
N LEU A 39 6.90 -6.11 -0.16
CA LEU A 39 7.72 -6.78 0.84
C LEU A 39 6.87 -7.27 2.03
N SER A 40 6.05 -6.39 2.62
CA SER A 40 5.17 -6.75 3.74
C SER A 40 4.22 -7.87 3.34
N TYR A 41 3.56 -7.75 2.20
CA TYR A 41 2.66 -8.79 1.68
C TYR A 41 3.36 -10.14 1.59
N CYS A 42 4.54 -10.21 0.97
CA CYS A 42 5.29 -11.46 0.88
C CYS A 42 5.56 -12.03 2.28
N LEU A 43 6.06 -11.22 3.21
CA LEU A 43 6.41 -11.67 4.57
C LEU A 43 5.19 -12.10 5.39
N ASP A 44 4.06 -11.41 5.25
CA ASP A 44 2.81 -11.74 5.96
C ASP A 44 2.26 -13.12 5.56
N PHE A 45 2.55 -13.56 4.33
CA PHE A 45 2.19 -14.89 3.81
C PHE A 45 3.34 -15.90 3.89
N GLY A 46 4.46 -15.57 4.56
CA GLY A 46 5.62 -16.46 4.68
C GLY A 46 6.34 -16.71 3.36
N MET A 47 6.16 -15.82 2.38
CA MET A 47 6.80 -15.89 1.07
C MET A 47 8.08 -15.05 1.03
N TYR A 48 9.06 -15.53 0.29
CA TYR A 48 10.20 -14.74 -0.11
C TYR A 48 9.75 -13.67 -1.10
N PRO A 49 10.24 -12.42 -0.97
CA PRO A 49 9.96 -11.39 -1.96
C PRO A 49 10.64 -11.70 -3.31
N PRO A 50 10.00 -11.37 -4.45
CA PRO A 50 10.64 -11.45 -5.76
C PRO A 50 11.92 -10.59 -5.83
N PRO A 51 12.92 -10.99 -6.63
CA PRO A 51 14.18 -10.26 -6.81
C PRO A 51 13.99 -8.78 -7.13
N GLU A 52 13.01 -8.44 -7.97
CA GLU A 52 12.76 -7.07 -8.41
C GLU A 52 12.39 -6.14 -7.25
N VAL A 53 11.67 -6.66 -6.24
CA VAL A 53 11.32 -5.90 -5.03
C VAL A 53 12.58 -5.59 -4.23
N LEU A 54 13.44 -6.59 -4.01
CA LEU A 54 14.68 -6.44 -3.25
C LEU A 54 15.66 -5.50 -3.95
N ILE A 55 15.83 -5.66 -5.27
CA ILE A 55 16.67 -4.80 -6.10
C ILE A 55 16.17 -3.37 -6.06
N SER A 56 14.85 -3.14 -6.22
CA SER A 56 14.27 -1.80 -6.17
C SER A 56 14.54 -1.10 -4.83
N ILE A 57 14.42 -1.81 -3.71
CA ILE A 57 14.73 -1.26 -2.38
C ILE A 57 16.23 -0.93 -2.27
N SER A 58 17.11 -1.84 -2.69
CA SER A 58 18.56 -1.65 -2.65
C SER A 58 19.00 -0.44 -3.49
N GLU A 59 18.59 -0.38 -4.75
CA GLU A 59 18.94 0.71 -5.67
C GLU A 59 18.45 2.07 -5.16
N THR A 60 17.24 2.10 -4.58
CA THR A 60 16.67 3.33 -4.00
C THR A 60 17.47 3.78 -2.77
N TYR A 61 17.85 2.83 -1.91
CA TYR A 61 18.69 3.12 -0.74
C TYR A 61 20.09 3.59 -1.12
N GLU A 62 20.72 2.95 -2.10
CA GLU A 62 22.02 3.36 -2.62
C GLU A 62 21.97 4.78 -3.21
N ARG A 63 20.92 5.11 -3.97
CA ARG A 63 20.68 6.46 -4.46
C ARG A 63 20.52 7.45 -3.31
N TYR A 64 19.73 7.12 -2.30
CA TYR A 64 19.59 7.95 -1.10
C TYR A 64 20.94 8.23 -0.43
N MET A 65 21.77 7.20 -0.24
CA MET A 65 23.10 7.35 0.36
C MET A 65 24.04 8.20 -0.51
N ALA A 66 23.97 8.07 -1.83
CA ALA A 66 24.77 8.86 -2.77
C ALA A 66 24.43 10.36 -2.74
N MET A 67 23.18 10.71 -2.37
CA MET A 67 22.70 12.09 -2.25
C MET A 67 23.15 12.79 -0.95
N LYS A 68 23.83 12.10 -0.03
CA LYS A 68 24.52 12.71 1.14
C LYS A 68 23.67 13.69 1.96
N GLY A 69 22.38 13.39 2.13
CA GLY A 69 21.44 14.21 2.91
C GLY A 69 20.76 15.34 2.13
N GLU A 70 20.95 15.45 0.82
CA GLU A 70 20.18 16.36 -0.04
C GLU A 70 18.69 15.99 -0.11
N ILE A 71 18.38 14.71 0.06
CA ILE A 71 17.02 14.18 0.18
C ILE A 71 16.92 13.33 1.45
N ASP A 72 15.71 13.21 2.00
CA ASP A 72 15.42 12.28 3.09
C ASP A 72 14.91 10.91 2.55
N LEU A 73 14.68 9.96 3.45
CA LEU A 73 14.18 8.63 3.10
C LEU A 73 12.75 8.68 2.53
N GLU A 74 11.92 9.61 2.98
CA GLU A 74 10.56 9.73 2.44
C GLU A 74 10.62 10.15 0.97
N GLU A 75 11.46 11.13 0.64
CA GLU A 75 11.67 11.59 -0.73
C GLU A 75 12.28 10.51 -1.62
N ALA A 76 13.24 9.73 -1.09
CA ALA A 76 13.86 8.66 -1.83
C ALA A 76 12.87 7.56 -2.26
N PHE A 77 11.99 7.13 -1.35
CA PHE A 77 11.11 5.98 -1.58
C PHE A 77 9.70 6.34 -2.07
N PHE A 78 9.22 7.54 -1.74
CA PHE A 78 7.83 7.94 -2.01
C PHE A 78 7.72 9.27 -2.78
N GLY A 79 8.86 9.85 -3.17
CA GLY A 79 8.94 11.11 -3.87
C GLY A 79 8.73 12.33 -2.97
N LYS A 80 8.74 13.52 -3.59
CA LYS A 80 8.82 14.79 -2.87
C LYS A 80 7.76 14.95 -1.76
N PRO A 81 8.16 15.34 -0.54
CA PRO A 81 7.22 15.62 0.54
C PRO A 81 6.19 16.67 0.15
N GLN A 82 4.92 16.43 0.47
CA GLN A 82 3.85 17.38 0.20
C GLN A 82 3.64 18.27 1.42
N LYS A 83 4.03 19.56 1.30
CA LYS A 83 3.89 20.55 2.39
C LYS A 83 2.47 20.58 2.97
N GLY A 84 2.37 20.46 4.29
CA GLY A 84 1.10 20.52 5.03
C GLY A 84 0.21 19.28 4.94
N LYS A 85 0.64 18.20 4.28
CA LYS A 85 -0.17 16.96 4.13
C LYS A 85 0.28 15.79 5.02
N GLY A 86 1.37 15.95 5.77
CA GLY A 86 1.99 14.88 6.57
C GLY A 86 2.89 13.98 5.71
N ASN A 87 3.54 13.00 6.36
CA ASN A 87 4.41 12.02 5.71
C ASN A 87 3.61 10.98 4.89
N PHE A 88 4.30 10.11 4.14
CA PHE A 88 3.69 9.08 3.31
C PHE A 88 2.67 8.24 4.09
N SER A 89 3.05 7.72 5.26
CA SER A 89 2.15 6.94 6.12
C SER A 89 0.85 7.69 6.46
N SER A 90 0.93 8.97 6.83
CA SER A 90 -0.26 9.78 7.10
C SER A 90 -1.13 10.00 5.87
N ARG A 91 -0.52 10.10 4.68
CA ARG A 91 -1.26 10.25 3.41
C ARG A 91 -1.95 8.94 3.02
N SER A 92 -1.23 7.82 3.07
CA SER A 92 -1.74 6.49 2.69
C SER A 92 -2.90 6.05 3.59
N HIS A 93 -2.85 6.30 4.90
CA HIS A 93 -3.97 6.02 5.80
C HIS A 93 -5.22 6.82 5.43
N LYS A 94 -5.09 8.13 5.14
CA LYS A 94 -6.24 8.97 4.77
C LYS A 94 -6.91 8.51 3.48
N GLU A 95 -6.14 8.01 2.51
CA GLU A 95 -6.68 7.47 1.26
C GLU A 95 -7.35 6.11 1.47
N SER A 96 -6.74 5.24 2.27
CA SER A 96 -7.29 3.92 2.62
C SER A 96 -8.63 4.03 3.34
N ASP A 97 -8.75 4.92 4.34
CA ASP A 97 -10.01 5.11 5.10
C ASP A 97 -11.17 5.51 4.18
N VAL A 98 -10.88 6.39 3.21
CA VAL A 98 -11.87 6.88 2.26
C VAL A 98 -12.30 5.81 1.26
N HIS A 99 -11.35 5.01 0.78
CA HIS A 99 -11.63 3.92 -0.16
C HIS A 99 -12.42 2.78 0.52
N MET A 100 -12.06 2.43 1.75
CA MET A 100 -12.78 1.42 2.53
C MET A 100 -14.17 1.91 2.90
N LEU A 101 -14.32 3.17 3.32
CA LEU A 101 -15.65 3.75 3.54
C LEU A 101 -16.50 3.72 2.26
N GLN A 102 -15.92 3.98 1.09
CA GLN A 102 -16.63 3.86 -0.19
C GLN A 102 -17.16 2.45 -0.43
N LEU A 103 -16.35 1.42 -0.16
CA LEU A 103 -16.75 0.03 -0.29
C LEU A 103 -17.89 -0.31 0.68
N PHE A 104 -17.77 0.06 1.95
CA PHE A 104 -18.80 -0.16 2.97
C PHE A 104 -20.13 0.52 2.61
N LEU A 105 -20.09 1.77 2.12
CA LEU A 105 -21.28 2.47 1.66
C LEU A 105 -21.91 1.79 0.44
N SER A 106 -21.10 1.30 -0.50
CA SER A 106 -21.58 0.60 -1.69
C SER A 106 -22.23 -0.75 -1.34
N LEU A 107 -21.69 -1.47 -0.36
CA LEU A 107 -22.27 -2.71 0.15
C LEU A 107 -23.57 -2.45 0.91
N ASN A 108 -23.59 -1.41 1.76
CA ASN A 108 -24.77 -0.99 2.50
C ASN A 108 -25.94 -0.67 1.56
N ASP A 109 -25.72 0.05 0.45
CA ASP A 109 -26.75 0.32 -0.57
C ASP A 109 -27.42 -0.97 -1.12
N VAL A 110 -26.75 -2.12 -1.03
CA VAL A 110 -27.24 -3.43 -1.46
C VAL A 110 -27.85 -4.24 -0.31
N THR A 111 -27.28 -4.15 0.91
CA THR A 111 -27.63 -5.05 2.03
C THR A 111 -28.53 -4.42 3.07
N ASP A 112 -28.24 -3.20 3.50
CA ASP A 112 -28.83 -2.57 4.68
C ASP A 112 -29.09 -1.08 4.42
N LYS A 113 -30.31 -0.58 4.65
CA LYS A 113 -30.62 0.85 4.44
C LYS A 113 -30.14 1.75 5.57
N LYS A 114 -28.94 1.50 6.13
CA LYS A 114 -28.37 2.37 7.17
C LYS A 114 -27.96 3.71 6.59
N SER A 115 -27.99 4.75 7.40
CA SER A 115 -27.50 6.07 7.03
C SER A 115 -25.98 6.07 6.84
N GLN A 116 -25.46 7.01 6.05
CA GLN A 116 -24.01 7.15 5.85
C GLN A 116 -23.26 7.38 7.18
N TYR A 117 -23.90 8.04 8.14
CA TYR A 117 -23.34 8.27 9.47
C TYR A 117 -23.18 6.97 10.25
N GLU A 118 -24.20 6.11 10.24
CA GLU A 118 -24.13 4.80 10.90
C GLU A 118 -23.04 3.93 10.28
N VAL A 119 -22.93 3.89 8.95
CA VAL A 119 -21.86 3.14 8.25
C VAL A 119 -20.48 3.68 8.61
N ALA A 120 -20.29 5.00 8.64
CA ALA A 120 -19.03 5.61 9.04
C ALA A 120 -18.69 5.34 10.52
N SER A 121 -19.69 5.37 11.40
CA SER A 121 -19.52 5.06 12.83
C SER A 121 -19.14 3.60 13.06
N GLU A 122 -19.78 2.67 12.35
CA GLU A 122 -19.46 1.24 12.42
C GLU A 122 -18.05 0.96 11.90
N TYR A 123 -17.67 1.58 10.77
CA TYR A 123 -16.31 1.50 10.24
C TYR A 123 -15.26 1.94 11.28
N LEU A 124 -15.45 3.11 11.89
CA LEU A 124 -14.52 3.64 12.89
C LEU A 124 -14.43 2.76 14.14
N ALA A 125 -15.56 2.16 14.57
CA ALA A 125 -15.58 1.22 15.68
C ALA A 125 -14.78 -0.07 15.39
N ILE A 126 -14.93 -0.63 14.17
CA ILE A 126 -14.16 -1.81 13.72
C ILE A 126 -12.66 -1.51 13.71
N HIS A 127 -12.29 -0.32 13.23
CA HIS A 127 -10.91 0.12 13.13
C HIS A 127 -10.34 0.74 14.42
N LYS A 128 -11.10 0.73 15.52
CA LYS A 128 -10.71 1.29 16.83
C LYS A 128 -10.19 2.73 16.74
N SER A 129 -10.83 3.54 15.91
CA SER A 129 -10.48 4.94 15.69
C SER A 129 -11.40 5.85 16.50
N ASP A 130 -10.81 6.83 17.20
CA ASP A 130 -11.54 7.87 17.95
C ASP A 130 -11.93 9.06 17.04
N GLU A 131 -11.80 8.93 15.72
CA GLU A 131 -12.18 9.99 14.77
C GLU A 131 -13.70 10.21 14.75
N ASP A 132 -14.15 11.46 14.56
CA ASP A 132 -15.57 11.79 14.38
C ASP A 132 -16.09 11.24 13.03
N PRO A 133 -17.18 10.44 13.00
CA PRO A 133 -17.78 9.94 11.76
C PRO A 133 -18.10 11.04 10.74
N GLU A 134 -18.52 12.23 11.18
CA GLU A 134 -18.81 13.34 10.25
C GLU A 134 -17.52 13.95 9.68
N HIS A 135 -16.39 13.85 10.40
CA HIS A 135 -15.08 14.22 9.86
C HIS A 135 -14.65 13.27 8.74
N LEU A 136 -14.82 11.95 8.92
CA LEU A 136 -14.55 10.94 7.89
C LEU A 136 -15.46 11.11 6.66
N LEU A 137 -16.75 11.34 6.86
CA LEU A 137 -17.69 11.63 5.76
C LEU A 137 -17.33 12.90 5.00
N ARG A 138 -16.86 13.95 5.70
CA ARG A 138 -16.36 15.17 5.04
C ARG A 138 -15.13 14.88 4.17
N LYS A 139 -14.19 14.03 4.63
CA LYS A 139 -13.06 13.57 3.81
C LYS A 139 -13.55 12.84 2.56
N PHE A 140 -14.46 11.88 2.72
CA PHE A 140 -15.05 11.11 1.61
C PHE A 140 -15.72 12.00 0.56
N ARG A 141 -16.54 12.96 0.98
CA ARG A 141 -17.20 13.92 0.07
C ARG A 141 -16.20 14.77 -0.72
N ARG A 142 -15.06 15.14 -0.14
CA ARG A 142 -13.99 15.88 -0.83
C ARG A 142 -13.29 15.01 -1.87
N TYR A 143 -12.96 13.78 -1.51
CA TYR A 143 -12.34 12.81 -2.42
C TYR A 143 -13.22 12.57 -3.66
N ARG A 144 -14.52 12.29 -3.47
CA ARG A 144 -15.47 12.07 -4.59
C ARG A 144 -15.60 13.26 -5.53
N LYS A 145 -15.33 14.48 -5.07
CA LYS A 145 -15.31 15.69 -5.91
C LYS A 145 -14.00 15.85 -6.68
N ALA A 146 -12.89 15.32 -6.17
CA ALA A 146 -11.58 15.39 -6.81
C ALA A 146 -11.37 14.28 -7.85
N SER A 147 -12.04 13.14 -7.70
CA SER A 147 -12.01 12.01 -8.65
C SER A 147 -13.02 12.12 -9.80
N LYS A 148 -13.67 13.28 -9.98
CA LYS A 148 -14.68 13.56 -11.02
C LYS A 148 -14.16 14.59 -12.00
#